data_AF-A0A2S4JRV8-F1
#
_entry.id   AF-A0A2S4JRV8-F1
#
_cell.length_a   1.000
_cell.length_b   1.000
_cell.length_c   1.000
_cell.angle_alpha   90.00
_cell.angle_beta   90.00
_cell.angle_gamma   90.00
#
_symmetry.space_group_name_H-M   'P 1'
#
loop_
_entity.id
_entity.type
_entity.pdbx_description
1 polymer ?
#
loop_
_entity_poly.entity_id
_entity_poly.type
_entity_poly.pdbx_seq_one_letter_code
_entity_poly.pdbx_strand_id
1 'polypeptide(L)'
;MQNEEDEVIQRRGTGWFSLILVVAALALGGAPLAGQSSFSGGMGVNFFRYDTAYLTALSATYLHDLGEGLELNLGAEFGINTDENDKGDTVPSFLIPLNLGLNFTFPRDAVTFVFGTGISPVFNFNPDTDDEFLFYMGPYAKGAVRVRVHPIMSLYTEVQQDLLIGGTDWINTGTRFSLGINFALDPLTP
;
A
#
# COMPACT_ATOMS: atom_id res chain seq x y z
N MET A 1 -43.37 -2.92 10.83
CA MET A 1 -42.44 -1.81 10.54
C MET A 1 -41.00 -2.09 10.98
N GLN A 2 -40.75 -3.03 11.91
CA GLN A 2 -39.39 -3.35 12.38
C GLN A 2 -38.68 -4.45 11.56
N ASN A 3 -39.39 -5.12 10.64
CA ASN A 3 -38.82 -6.22 9.83
C ASN A 3 -38.24 -5.78 8.47
N GLU A 4 -38.48 -4.54 8.02
CA GLU A 4 -38.00 -4.06 6.71
C GLU A 4 -36.63 -3.36 6.81
N GLU A 5 -36.24 -2.86 7.99
CA GLU A 5 -34.93 -2.20 8.18
C GLU A 5 -33.78 -3.20 8.34
N ASP A 6 -34.02 -4.37 8.95
CA ASP A 6 -33.00 -5.41 9.13
C ASP A 6 -32.59 -6.08 7.80
N GLU A 7 -33.50 -6.14 6.82
CA GLU A 7 -33.23 -6.74 5.51
C GLU A 7 -32.39 -5.81 4.60
N VAL A 8 -32.46 -4.50 4.81
CA VAL A 8 -31.68 -3.51 4.05
C VAL A 8 -30.22 -3.47 4.50
N ILE A 9 -29.93 -3.74 5.77
CA ILE A 9 -28.57 -3.74 6.32
C ILE A 9 -27.80 -5.00 5.90
N GLN A 10 -28.45 -6.17 5.82
CA GLN A 10 -27.81 -7.41 5.34
C GLN A 10 -27.44 -7.38 3.85
N ARG A 11 -28.14 -6.59 3.01
CA ARG A 11 -27.84 -6.49 1.57
C ARG A 11 -26.69 -5.54 1.22
N ARG A 12 -26.26 -4.66 2.13
CA ARG A 12 -25.17 -3.70 1.86
C ARG A 12 -23.78 -4.21 2.25
N GLY A 13 -23.68 -5.12 3.21
CA GLY A 13 -22.40 -5.58 3.75
C GLY A 13 -21.65 -6.63 2.92
N THR A 14 -22.32 -7.41 2.07
CA THR A 14 -21.71 -8.57 1.39
C THR A 14 -21.18 -8.25 -0.01
N GLY A 15 -21.69 -7.20 -0.67
CA GLY A 15 -21.29 -6.84 -2.04
C GLY A 15 -19.86 -6.32 -2.17
N TRP A 16 -19.40 -5.55 -1.18
CA TRP A 16 -18.10 -4.88 -1.24
C TRP A 16 -16.94 -5.83 -0.93
N PHE A 17 -17.13 -6.73 0.06
CA PHE A 17 -16.18 -7.82 0.32
C PHE A 17 -16.05 -8.77 -0.87
N SER A 18 -17.17 -9.07 -1.54
CA SER A 18 -17.17 -9.90 -2.75
C SER A 18 -16.45 -9.21 -3.91
N LEU A 19 -16.62 -7.89 -4.07
CA LEU A 19 -15.93 -7.11 -5.10
C LEU A 19 -14.41 -7.06 -4.85
N ILE A 20 -13.98 -6.87 -3.60
CA ILE A 20 -12.56 -6.89 -3.20
C ILE A 20 -11.96 -8.27 -3.46
N LEU A 21 -12.67 -9.36 -3.10
CA LEU A 21 -12.22 -10.73 -3.37
C LEU A 21 -12.15 -11.05 -4.87
N VAL A 22 -13.08 -10.53 -5.68
CA VAL A 22 -13.08 -10.73 -7.14
C VAL A 22 -11.95 -9.94 -7.81
N VAL A 23 -11.66 -8.71 -7.36
CA VAL A 23 -10.50 -7.93 -7.85
C VAL A 23 -9.19 -8.59 -7.43
N ALA A 24 -9.09 -9.07 -6.19
CA ALA A 24 -7.92 -9.83 -5.72
C ALA A 24 -7.76 -11.15 -6.50
N ALA A 25 -8.84 -11.87 -6.78
CA ALA A 25 -8.80 -13.10 -7.57
C ALA A 25 -8.47 -12.84 -9.06
N LEU A 26 -8.94 -11.74 -9.65
CA LEU A 26 -8.60 -11.34 -11.02
C LEU A 26 -7.15 -10.84 -11.14
N ALA A 27 -6.61 -10.19 -10.10
CA ALA A 27 -5.19 -9.83 -10.03
C ALA A 27 -4.28 -11.07 -9.91
N LEU A 28 -4.78 -12.17 -9.32
CA LEU A 28 -4.02 -13.40 -9.08
C LEU A 28 -4.21 -14.48 -10.15
N GLY A 29 -5.28 -14.43 -10.96
CA GLY A 29 -5.72 -15.56 -11.79
C GLY A 29 -5.38 -15.53 -13.28
N GLY A 30 -4.64 -14.53 -13.77
CA GLY A 30 -4.69 -14.17 -15.20
C GLY A 30 -3.46 -14.39 -16.09
N ALA A 31 -2.26 -14.64 -15.56
CA ALA A 31 -1.06 -14.68 -16.40
C ALA A 31 -0.23 -15.96 -16.18
N PRO A 32 0.28 -16.62 -17.25
CA PRO A 32 1.41 -17.50 -17.11
C PRO A 32 2.63 -16.65 -16.70
N LEU A 33 2.88 -16.56 -15.39
CA LEU A 33 3.96 -15.78 -14.79
C LEU A 33 5.29 -16.51 -15.05
N ALA A 34 5.92 -16.24 -16.19
CA ALA A 34 7.25 -16.77 -16.52
C ALA A 34 8.40 -15.98 -15.87
N GLY A 35 8.11 -15.19 -14.84
CA GLY A 35 9.06 -14.31 -14.13
C GLY A 35 9.10 -14.59 -12.63
N GLN A 36 10.30 -14.53 -12.05
CA GLN A 36 10.50 -14.72 -10.62
C GLN A 36 9.66 -13.70 -9.85
N SER A 37 8.76 -14.19 -9.00
CA SER A 37 7.85 -13.33 -8.23
C SER A 37 8.30 -13.26 -6.77
N SER A 38 8.03 -12.16 -6.09
CA SER A 38 8.30 -12.02 -4.66
C SER A 38 7.17 -11.32 -3.93
N PHE A 39 7.06 -11.58 -2.63
CA PHE A 39 6.08 -10.97 -1.75
C PHE A 39 6.79 -10.23 -0.63
N SER A 40 6.45 -8.96 -0.46
CA SER A 40 6.94 -8.12 0.64
C SER A 40 5.83 -7.86 1.64
N GLY A 41 6.15 -8.04 2.92
CA GLY A 41 5.32 -7.63 4.03
C GLY A 41 6.10 -6.72 4.97
N GLY A 42 5.44 -5.73 5.58
CA GLY A 42 6.15 -4.80 6.47
C GLY A 42 5.24 -3.87 7.24
N MET A 43 5.89 -2.88 7.86
CA MET A 43 5.26 -1.81 8.61
C MET A 43 6.04 -0.51 8.46
N GLY A 44 5.41 0.60 8.79
CA GLY A 44 6.00 1.91 8.56
C GLY A 44 5.22 3.06 9.17
N VAL A 45 5.55 4.26 8.68
CA VAL A 45 4.87 5.51 9.01
C VAL A 45 4.62 6.26 7.71
N ASN A 46 3.42 6.82 7.59
CA ASN A 46 3.03 7.69 6.48
C ASN A 46 2.75 9.10 7.01
N PHE A 47 3.64 10.03 6.68
CA PHE A 47 3.48 11.46 6.93
C PHE A 47 2.64 12.05 5.80
N PHE A 48 1.33 11.83 5.88
CA PHE A 48 0.39 12.32 4.88
C PHE A 48 0.19 13.83 5.08
N ARG A 49 0.37 14.63 4.03
CA ARG A 49 0.26 16.12 4.04
C ARG A 49 1.14 16.85 5.07
N TYR A 50 1.98 16.11 5.81
CA TYR A 50 2.81 16.59 6.93
C TYR A 50 2.03 17.20 8.11
N ASP A 51 0.71 17.09 8.12
CA ASP A 51 -0.17 17.43 9.24
C ASP A 51 -0.50 16.19 10.08
N THR A 52 -0.64 15.03 9.43
CA THR A 52 -1.05 13.78 10.08
C THR A 52 -0.04 12.67 9.82
N ALA A 53 0.35 11.97 10.89
CA ALA A 53 1.18 10.77 10.82
C ALA A 53 0.32 9.52 11.04
N TYR A 54 0.24 8.66 10.03
CA TYR A 54 -0.42 7.36 10.13
C TYR A 54 0.63 6.27 10.40
N LEU A 55 0.37 5.40 11.37
CA LEU A 55 1.12 4.17 11.55
C LEU A 55 0.64 3.16 10.51
N THR A 56 1.50 2.78 9.56
CA THR A 56 1.19 1.73 8.58
C THR A 56 1.53 0.37 9.18
N ALA A 57 0.58 -0.19 9.92
CA ALA A 57 0.78 -1.44 10.65
C ALA A 57 0.83 -2.67 9.74
N LEU A 58 0.29 -2.55 8.52
CA LEU A 58 0.28 -3.61 7.52
C LEU A 58 0.61 -3.03 6.15
N SER A 59 1.74 -3.45 5.58
CA SER A 59 2.02 -3.30 4.15
C SER A 59 2.14 -4.68 3.51
N ALA A 60 1.56 -4.81 2.31
CA ALA A 60 1.68 -5.99 1.48
C ALA A 60 2.03 -5.54 0.06
N THR A 61 3.00 -6.19 -0.56
CA THR A 61 3.43 -5.85 -1.91
C THR A 61 3.79 -7.10 -2.69
N TYR A 62 3.18 -7.26 -3.84
CA TYR A 62 3.53 -8.25 -4.83
C TYR A 62 4.47 -7.64 -5.85
N LEU A 63 5.59 -8.32 -6.09
CA LEU A 63 6.61 -7.94 -7.04
C LEU A 63 6.72 -9.02 -8.10
N HIS A 64 6.68 -8.61 -9.37
CA HIS A 64 6.84 -9.52 -10.49
C HIS A 64 8.02 -9.09 -11.35
N ASP A 65 9.02 -9.96 -11.50
CA ASP A 65 10.19 -9.69 -12.34
C ASP A 65 9.78 -9.66 -13.81
N LEU A 66 10.08 -8.53 -14.46
CA LEU A 66 9.87 -8.31 -15.89
C LEU A 66 11.16 -8.51 -16.70
N GLY A 67 12.28 -8.85 -16.03
CA GLY A 67 13.59 -9.02 -16.62
C GLY A 67 14.45 -7.75 -16.58
N GLU A 68 15.75 -7.90 -16.82
CA GLU A 68 16.73 -6.80 -16.93
C GLU A 68 16.77 -5.85 -15.71
N GLY A 69 16.45 -6.37 -14.52
CA GLY A 69 16.41 -5.58 -13.29
C GLY A 69 15.15 -4.71 -13.17
N LEU A 70 14.10 -4.97 -13.94
CA LEU A 70 12.82 -4.31 -13.84
C LEU A 70 11.80 -5.19 -13.12
N GLU A 71 11.09 -4.66 -12.14
CA GLU A 71 9.99 -5.36 -11.46
C GLU A 71 8.70 -4.55 -11.55
N LEU A 72 7.59 -5.22 -11.83
CA LEU A 72 6.25 -4.67 -11.59
C LEU A 72 6.00 -4.64 -10.08
N ASN A 73 5.47 -3.54 -9.58
CA ASN A 73 5.16 -3.30 -8.17
C ASN A 73 3.66 -3.09 -7.97
N LEU A 74 3.02 -4.01 -7.22
CA LEU A 74 1.63 -3.94 -6.79
C LEU A 74 1.56 -3.96 -5.26
N GLY A 75 1.34 -2.80 -4.63
CA GLY A 75 1.35 -2.64 -3.19
C GLY A 75 0.03 -2.12 -2.63
N ALA A 76 -0.24 -2.45 -1.37
CA ALA A 76 -1.28 -1.86 -0.57
C ALA A 76 -0.78 -1.70 0.88
N GLU A 77 -1.20 -0.63 1.54
CA GLU A 77 -0.91 -0.41 2.96
C GLU A 77 -2.20 -0.07 3.71
N PHE A 78 -2.20 -0.31 5.02
CA PHE A 78 -3.25 0.12 5.93
C PHE A 78 -2.65 0.95 7.06
N GLY A 79 -2.94 2.25 7.02
CA GLY A 79 -2.54 3.25 7.99
C GLY A 79 -3.65 3.54 8.99
N ILE A 80 -3.28 3.70 10.26
CA ILE A 80 -4.17 4.15 11.33
C ILE A 80 -3.57 5.34 12.06
N ASN A 81 -4.40 6.32 12.38
CA ASN A 81 -4.12 7.43 13.27
C ASN A 81 -5.31 7.56 14.25
N THR A 82 -5.06 8.08 15.44
CA THR A 82 -6.11 8.40 16.41
C THR A 82 -5.88 9.80 16.94
N ASP A 83 -6.94 10.61 16.95
CA ASP A 83 -6.91 11.97 17.51
C ASP A 83 -8.12 12.19 18.43
N GLU A 84 -8.06 13.22 19.27
CA GLU A 84 -9.15 13.61 20.17
C GLU A 84 -10.02 14.69 19.50
N ASN A 85 -11.33 14.48 19.45
CA ASN A 85 -12.25 15.46 18.87
C ASN A 85 -12.61 16.58 19.89
N ASP A 86 -13.35 17.59 19.45
CA ASP A 86 -13.79 18.71 20.31
C ASP A 86 -14.66 18.28 21.51
N LYS A 87 -15.17 17.04 21.52
CA LYS A 87 -15.98 16.46 22.61
C LYS A 87 -15.13 15.67 23.61
N GLY A 88 -13.83 15.51 23.36
CA GLY A 88 -12.92 14.69 24.15
C GLY A 88 -12.96 13.20 23.82
N ASP A 89 -13.61 12.80 22.72
CA ASP A 89 -13.66 11.42 22.28
C ASP A 89 -12.47 11.10 21.38
N THR A 90 -11.84 9.93 21.55
CA THR A 90 -10.79 9.44 20.65
C THR A 90 -11.42 8.87 19.38
N VAL A 91 -11.10 9.47 18.24
CA VAL A 91 -11.64 9.11 16.92
C VAL A 91 -10.53 8.53 16.04
N PRO A 92 -10.73 7.35 15.41
CA PRO A 92 -9.74 6.75 14.53
C PRO A 92 -9.87 7.27 13.09
N SER A 93 -8.75 7.64 12.48
CA SER A 93 -8.64 7.93 11.05
C SER A 93 -7.87 6.80 10.34
N PHE A 94 -8.30 6.46 9.13
CA PHE A 94 -7.72 5.36 8.36
C PHE A 94 -7.22 5.84 7.00
N LEU A 95 -6.06 5.33 6.58
CA LEU A 95 -5.45 5.65 5.29
C LEU A 95 -5.11 4.36 4.56
N ILE A 96 -5.65 4.19 3.35
CA ILE A 96 -5.41 3.01 2.51
C ILE A 96 -4.78 3.47 1.21
N PRO A 97 -3.44 3.56 1.12
CA PRO A 97 -2.79 3.79 -0.15
C PRO A 97 -2.60 2.47 -0.91
N LEU A 98 -2.80 2.54 -2.21
CA LEU A 98 -2.44 1.52 -3.17
C LEU A 98 -1.25 2.04 -3.98
N ASN A 99 -0.35 1.15 -4.41
CA ASN A 99 0.81 1.49 -5.22
C ASN A 99 0.81 0.60 -6.46
N LEU A 100 0.82 1.22 -7.65
CA LEU A 100 1.01 0.54 -8.92
C LEU A 100 2.18 1.21 -9.64
N GLY A 101 3.24 0.47 -9.94
CA GLY A 101 4.40 1.06 -10.58
C GLY A 101 5.46 0.07 -11.02
N LEU A 102 6.63 0.60 -11.31
CA LEU A 102 7.81 -0.15 -11.71
C LEU A 102 8.94 0.13 -10.73
N ASN A 103 9.73 -0.90 -10.44
CA ASN A 103 10.97 -0.80 -9.69
C ASN A 103 12.13 -1.14 -10.61
N PHE A 104 13.16 -0.30 -10.59
CA PHE A 104 14.46 -0.55 -11.17
C PHE A 104 15.38 -1.05 -10.06
N THR A 105 15.94 -2.22 -10.24
CA THR A 105 16.79 -2.91 -9.27
C THR A 105 18.24 -2.89 -9.72
N PHE A 106 19.13 -2.63 -8.76
CA PHE A 106 20.57 -2.56 -8.97
C PHE A 106 21.24 -3.54 -8.00
N PRO A 107 21.23 -4.84 -8.32
CA PRO A 107 21.78 -5.87 -7.44
C PRO A 107 23.29 -5.72 -7.27
N ARG A 108 23.75 -5.87 -6.02
CA ARG A 108 25.14 -6.09 -5.59
C ARG A 108 25.13 -7.30 -4.66
N ASP A 109 26.27 -7.95 -4.46
CA ASP A 109 26.46 -9.20 -3.70
C ASP A 109 25.32 -9.56 -2.72
N ALA A 110 25.25 -8.88 -1.56
CA ALA A 110 24.20 -9.10 -0.56
C ALA A 110 23.17 -7.96 -0.49
N VAL A 111 23.30 -6.93 -1.32
CA VAL A 111 22.53 -5.68 -1.21
C VAL A 111 21.98 -5.30 -2.58
N THR A 112 20.67 -5.14 -2.69
CA THR A 112 20.01 -4.63 -3.89
C THR A 112 19.47 -3.23 -3.61
N PHE A 113 19.93 -2.25 -4.37
CA PHE A 113 19.32 -0.93 -4.38
C PHE A 113 18.12 -0.92 -5.32
N VAL A 114 17.08 -0.20 -4.96
CA VAL A 114 15.84 -0.14 -5.73
C VAL A 114 15.42 1.31 -5.87
N PHE A 115 15.09 1.71 -7.08
CA PHE A 115 14.41 2.96 -7.36
C PHE A 115 13.06 2.64 -8.01
N GLY A 116 11.98 3.16 -7.46
CA GLY A 116 10.64 2.89 -7.97
C GLY A 116 9.89 4.16 -8.33
N THR A 117 8.97 4.05 -9.28
CA THR A 117 8.05 5.12 -9.65
C THR A 117 6.74 4.54 -10.14
N GLY A 118 5.66 5.29 -9.99
CA GLY A 118 4.34 4.83 -10.38
C GLY A 118 3.24 5.79 -9.96
N ILE A 119 2.04 5.26 -9.79
CA ILE A 119 0.87 5.97 -9.30
C ILE A 119 0.42 5.42 -7.95
N SER A 120 -0.06 6.30 -7.08
CA SER A 120 -0.60 5.93 -5.77
C SER A 120 -2.01 6.49 -5.59
N PRO A 121 -3.08 5.69 -5.81
CA PRO A 121 -4.41 5.98 -5.31
C PRO A 121 -4.42 5.87 -3.79
N VAL A 122 -4.99 6.85 -3.09
CA VAL A 122 -5.03 6.91 -1.63
C VAL A 122 -6.47 7.19 -1.19
N PHE A 123 -6.98 6.30 -0.35
CA PHE A 123 -8.29 6.44 0.29
C PHE A 123 -8.08 6.89 1.73
N ASN A 124 -8.61 8.05 2.10
CA ASN A 124 -8.53 8.59 3.45
C ASN A 124 -9.92 8.63 4.08
N PHE A 125 -10.06 8.05 5.27
CA PHE A 125 -11.29 7.98 6.04
C PHE A 125 -11.09 8.71 7.36
N ASN A 126 -11.77 9.84 7.54
CA ASN A 126 -11.68 10.69 8.73
C ASN A 126 -13.08 10.84 9.35
N PRO A 127 -13.57 9.83 10.09
CA PRO A 127 -14.88 9.93 10.73
C PRO A 127 -14.96 11.15 11.64
N ASP A 128 -16.19 11.69 11.81
CA ASP A 128 -16.47 12.92 12.57
C ASP A 128 -15.86 14.22 12.00
N THR A 129 -15.46 14.24 10.73
CA THR A 129 -15.09 15.46 9.99
C THR A 129 -16.09 15.73 8.85
N ASP A 130 -16.17 16.98 8.37
CA ASP A 130 -17.02 17.33 7.22
C ASP A 130 -16.65 16.55 5.93
N ASP A 131 -15.40 16.09 5.86
CA ASP A 131 -14.83 15.31 4.76
C ASP A 131 -14.53 13.87 5.21
N GLU A 132 -15.58 13.12 5.58
CA GLU A 132 -15.46 11.75 6.11
C GLU A 132 -14.68 10.80 5.19
N PHE A 133 -14.75 11.01 3.88
CA PHE A 133 -14.03 10.24 2.88
C PHE A 133 -13.41 11.14 1.82
N LEU A 134 -12.08 11.05 1.67
CA LEU A 134 -11.33 11.77 0.65
C LEU A 134 -10.53 10.79 -0.20
N PHE A 135 -10.55 11.01 -1.51
CA PHE A 135 -9.76 10.26 -2.48
C PHE A 135 -8.67 11.15 -3.07
N TYR A 136 -7.47 10.61 -3.12
CA TYR A 136 -6.31 11.25 -3.73
C TYR A 136 -5.65 10.31 -4.71
N MET A 137 -4.97 10.87 -5.71
CA MET A 137 -4.17 10.08 -6.62
C MET A 137 -3.06 10.93 -7.20
N GLY A 138 -1.90 10.35 -7.42
CA GLY A 138 -0.86 11.00 -8.19
C GLY A 138 0.41 10.17 -8.27
N PRO A 139 1.46 10.72 -8.87
CA PRO A 139 2.71 10.02 -9.02
C PRO A 139 3.43 9.85 -7.68
N TYR A 140 4.21 8.78 -7.58
CA TYR A 140 5.18 8.60 -6.51
C TYR A 140 6.56 8.30 -7.08
N ALA A 141 7.57 8.58 -6.26
CA ALA A 141 8.93 8.08 -6.44
C ALA A 141 9.40 7.46 -5.12
N LYS A 142 10.15 6.37 -5.19
CA LYS A 142 10.66 5.68 -4.01
C LYS A 142 12.09 5.20 -4.18
N GLY A 143 12.80 5.14 -3.06
CA GLY A 143 14.10 4.51 -2.94
C GLY A 143 14.04 3.44 -1.86
N ALA A 144 14.61 2.27 -2.14
CA ALA A 144 14.70 1.20 -1.18
C ALA A 144 16.04 0.49 -1.22
N VAL A 145 16.38 -0.15 -0.11
CA VAL A 145 17.53 -1.04 0.02
C VAL A 145 17.01 -2.38 0.49
N ARG A 146 17.36 -3.45 -0.21
CA ARG A 146 17.07 -4.84 0.18
C ARG A 146 18.38 -5.54 0.54
N VAL A 147 18.47 -6.05 1.76
CA VAL A 147 19.62 -6.80 2.26
C VAL A 147 19.25 -8.28 2.33
N ARG A 148 19.92 -9.10 1.53
CA ARG A 148 19.70 -10.54 1.49
C ARG A 148 20.26 -11.18 2.76
N VAL A 149 19.38 -11.73 3.58
CA VAL A 149 19.73 -12.43 4.84
C VAL A 149 19.63 -13.94 4.72
N HIS A 150 18.90 -14.44 3.72
CA HIS A 150 18.74 -15.85 3.38
C HIS A 150 18.51 -16.01 1.87
N PRO A 151 18.77 -17.18 1.25
CA PRO A 151 18.55 -17.38 -0.20
C PRO A 151 17.17 -16.98 -0.75
N ILE A 152 16.13 -17.02 0.09
CA ILE A 152 14.75 -16.64 -0.26
C ILE A 152 14.24 -15.42 0.50
N MET A 153 15.05 -14.80 1.36
CA MET A 153 14.59 -13.75 2.28
C MET A 153 15.53 -12.56 2.26
N SER A 154 14.96 -11.38 2.13
CA SER A 154 15.66 -10.10 2.27
C SER A 154 14.94 -9.22 3.27
N LEU A 155 15.69 -8.48 4.08
CA LEU A 155 15.16 -7.34 4.82
C LEU A 155 15.14 -6.14 3.89
N TYR A 156 14.12 -5.31 3.95
CA TYR A 156 14.08 -4.09 3.16
C TYR A 156 13.74 -2.86 3.99
N THR A 157 14.32 -1.73 3.61
CA THR A 157 13.89 -0.40 4.05
C THR A 157 13.57 0.43 2.83
N GLU A 158 12.50 1.22 2.90
CA GLU A 158 11.96 1.98 1.79
C GLU A 158 11.56 3.38 2.26
N VAL A 159 11.84 4.38 1.42
CA VAL A 159 11.33 5.74 1.54
C VAL A 159 10.60 6.07 0.24
N GLN A 160 9.35 6.50 0.35
CA GLN A 160 8.52 6.93 -0.77
C GLN A 160 8.10 8.39 -0.58
N GLN A 161 8.13 9.15 -1.68
CA GLN A 161 7.57 10.49 -1.77
C GLN A 161 6.40 10.46 -2.74
N ASP A 162 5.25 10.94 -2.28
CA ASP A 162 4.04 11.09 -3.07
C ASP A 162 3.81 12.56 -3.43
N LEU A 163 3.33 12.78 -4.65
CA LEU A 163 2.65 14.00 -5.06
C LEU A 163 1.22 13.61 -5.43
N LEU A 164 0.24 14.06 -4.66
CA LEU A 164 -1.13 13.62 -4.73
C LEU A 164 -2.06 14.77 -5.10
N ILE A 165 -3.06 14.48 -5.92
CA ILE A 165 -4.09 15.42 -6.36
C ILE A 165 -5.44 14.85 -5.91
N GLY A 166 -6.27 15.69 -5.27
CA GLY A 166 -7.59 15.32 -4.77
C GLY A 166 -7.86 15.85 -3.36
N GLY A 167 -9.05 15.61 -2.85
CA GLY A 167 -9.51 16.17 -1.57
C GLY A 167 -9.82 17.66 -1.63
N THR A 168 -9.80 18.31 -0.46
CA THR A 168 -10.07 19.75 -0.31
C THR A 168 -8.93 20.63 -0.82
N ASP A 169 -7.69 20.22 -0.57
CA ASP A 169 -6.50 20.85 -1.16
C ASP A 169 -6.14 20.18 -2.47
N TRP A 170 -5.98 20.94 -3.54
CA TRP A 170 -5.74 20.37 -4.87
C TRP A 170 -4.38 19.66 -5.00
N ILE A 171 -3.38 20.05 -4.21
CA ILE A 171 -2.02 19.49 -4.25
C ILE A 171 -1.62 19.09 -2.83
N ASN A 172 -1.30 17.82 -2.66
CA ASN A 172 -0.90 17.22 -1.39
C ASN A 172 0.41 16.47 -1.59
N THR A 173 1.25 16.44 -0.56
CA THR A 173 2.50 15.68 -0.59
C THR A 173 2.56 14.76 0.61
N GLY A 174 3.17 13.60 0.47
CA GLY A 174 3.36 12.67 1.59
C GLY A 174 4.72 12.01 1.53
N THR A 175 5.27 11.70 2.70
CA THR A 175 6.47 10.86 2.81
C THR A 175 6.13 9.60 3.57
N ARG A 176 6.50 8.45 3.04
CA ARG A 176 6.34 7.16 3.70
C ARG A 176 7.69 6.55 3.99
N PHE A 177 7.84 5.99 5.17
CA PHE A 177 8.98 5.18 5.56
C PHE A 177 8.50 3.79 5.93
N SER A 178 9.11 2.76 5.37
CA SER A 178 8.72 1.37 5.59
C SER A 178 9.93 0.48 5.86
N LEU A 179 9.72 -0.52 6.72
CA LEU A 179 10.67 -1.58 7.04
C LEU A 179 9.93 -2.92 6.96
N GLY A 180 10.55 -3.94 6.37
CA GLY A 180 9.91 -5.23 6.28
C GLY A 180 10.79 -6.35 5.75
N ILE A 181 10.12 -7.41 5.32
CA ILE A 181 10.72 -8.64 4.80
C ILE A 181 10.16 -8.90 3.40
N ASN A 182 11.05 -9.21 2.46
CA ASN A 182 10.71 -9.68 1.12
C ASN A 182 11.07 -11.16 0.97
N PHE A 183 10.10 -11.96 0.55
CA PHE A 183 10.25 -13.39 0.26
C PHE A 183 10.21 -13.64 -1.24
N ALA A 184 11.27 -14.20 -1.80
CA ALA A 184 11.26 -14.70 -3.17
C ALA A 184 10.44 -16.01 -3.24
N LEU A 185 9.54 -16.11 -4.21
CA LEU A 185 8.70 -17.30 -4.41
C LEU A 185 9.45 -18.41 -5.15
N ASP A 186 10.45 -18.05 -5.96
CA ASP A 186 11.43 -18.99 -6.50
C ASP A 186 12.79 -18.79 -5.82
N PRO A 187 13.54 -19.87 -5.53
CA PRO A 187 14.93 -19.75 -5.06
C PRO A 187 15.77 -19.02 -6.11
N LEU A 188 16.58 -18.04 -5.68
CA LEU A 188 17.65 -17.52 -6.53
C LEU A 188 18.60 -18.67 -6.84
N THR A 189 18.62 -19.14 -8.09
CA THR A 189 19.66 -20.06 -8.53
C THR A 189 21.01 -19.36 -8.42
N PRO A 190 22.03 -20.01 -7.80
CA PRO A 190 23.34 -19.43 -7.58
C PRO A 190 24.07 -19.06 -8.87
#